data_AF-A0A5B8FGQ8-F1
#
_entry.id   AF-A0A5B8FGQ8-F1
#
_cell.length_a   1.000
_cell.length_b   1.000
_cell.length_c   1.000
_cell.angle_alpha   90.00
_cell.angle_beta   90.00
_cell.angle_gamma   90.00
#
_symmetry.space_group_name_H-M   'P 1'
#
loop_
_entity.id
_entity.type
_entity.pdbx_description
1 polymer ?
#
loop_
_entity_poly.entity_id
_entity_poly.type
_entity_poly.pdbx_seq_one_letter_code
_entity_poly.pdbx_strand_id
1 'polypeptide(L)'
;MTTVVVLVYHMLSALWLLILVHLVMGLLLRVRVLNYERPSVRGAWNGLSGMLDPLYRPLRRVLPGHGRVDLAPVATLFFVLGVQAMFLLAGAARLL
;
A
#
# COMPACT_ATOMS: atom_id res chain seq x y z
N MET A 1 4.97 0.22 -27.04
CA MET A 1 5.42 1.31 -26.13
C MET A 1 4.33 1.68 -25.11
N THR A 2 3.06 1.87 -25.51
CA THR A 2 1.95 2.22 -24.60
C THR A 2 1.45 1.07 -23.73
N THR A 3 1.43 -0.16 -24.24
CA THR A 3 0.92 -1.35 -23.51
C THR A 3 1.72 -1.69 -22.25
N VAL A 4 3.05 -1.60 -22.28
CA VAL A 4 3.90 -1.86 -21.11
C VAL A 4 3.61 -0.84 -20.00
N VAL A 5 3.47 0.44 -20.35
CA VAL A 5 3.16 1.51 -19.41
C VAL A 5 1.81 1.29 -18.74
N VAL A 6 0.79 0.91 -19.52
CA VAL A 6 -0.55 0.60 -19.02
C VAL A 6 -0.52 -0.61 -18.08
N LEU A 7 0.21 -1.67 -18.44
CA LEU A 7 0.37 -2.83 -17.58
C LEU A 7 0.98 -2.46 -16.23
N VAL A 8 2.08 -1.69 -16.23
CA VAL A 8 2.72 -1.21 -14.99
C VAL A 8 1.76 -0.36 -14.16
N TYR A 9 0.98 0.52 -14.79
CA TYR A 9 -0.03 1.32 -14.11
C TYR A 9 -1.10 0.45 -13.42
N HIS A 10 -1.58 -0.59 -14.09
CA HIS A 10 -2.53 -1.54 -13.50
C HIS A 10 -1.93 -2.35 -12.35
N MET A 11 -0.66 -2.75 -12.45
CA MET A 11 0.04 -3.41 -11.34
C MET A 11 0.20 -2.49 -10.13
N LEU A 12 0.53 -1.21 -10.35
CA LEU A 12 0.55 -0.21 -9.28
C LEU A 12 -0.83 -0.02 -8.65
N SER A 13 -1.88 -0.06 -9.45
CA SER A 13 -3.27 0.05 -8.98
C SER A 13 -3.66 -1.15 -8.09
N ALA A 14 -3.24 -2.36 -8.47
CA ALA A 14 -3.44 -3.56 -7.64
C ALA A 14 -2.64 -3.47 -6.33
N LEU A 15 -1.40 -3.02 -6.39
CA LEU A 15 -0.56 -2.80 -5.21
C LEU A 15 -1.18 -1.75 -4.27
N TRP A 16 -1.71 -0.65 -4.83
CA TRP A 16 -2.42 0.37 -4.06
C TRP A 16 -3.61 -0.22 -3.30
N LEU A 17 -4.40 -1.09 -3.94
CA LEU A 17 -5.52 -1.78 -3.30
C LEU A 17 -5.04 -2.70 -2.17
N LEU A 18 -3.95 -3.46 -2.36
CA LEU A 18 -3.40 -4.31 -1.30
C LEU A 18 -2.98 -3.49 -0.07
N ILE A 19 -2.33 -2.35 -0.28
CA ILE A 19 -1.94 -1.42 0.78
C ILE A 19 -3.19 -0.87 1.48
N LEU A 20 -4.23 -0.50 0.71
CA LEU A 20 -5.49 -0.01 1.27
C LEU A 20 -6.17 -1.08 2.14
N VAL A 21 -6.25 -2.33 1.66
CA VAL A 21 -6.80 -3.44 2.44
C VAL A 21 -6.01 -3.65 3.73
N HIS A 22 -4.68 -3.55 3.67
CA HIS A 22 -3.83 -3.67 4.85
C HIS A 22 -4.06 -2.55 5.86
N LEU A 23 -4.18 -1.32 5.37
CA LEU A 23 -4.50 -0.15 6.19
C LEU A 23 -5.86 -0.30 6.89
N VAL A 24 -6.90 -0.69 6.15
CA VAL A 24 -8.24 -0.93 6.69
C VAL A 24 -8.21 -2.06 7.72
N MET A 25 -7.53 -3.17 7.42
CA MET A 25 -7.40 -4.29 8.36
C MET A 25 -6.70 -3.86 9.66
N GLY A 26 -5.67 -3.01 9.57
CA GLY A 26 -4.98 -2.45 10.73
C GLY A 26 -5.88 -1.54 11.56
N LEU A 27 -6.73 -0.74 10.93
CA LEU A 27 -7.76 0.05 11.61
C LEU A 27 -8.76 -0.86 12.32
N LEU A 28 -9.28 -1.90 11.65
CA LEU A 28 -10.22 -2.85 12.23
C LEU A 28 -9.66 -3.61 13.44
N LEU A 29 -8.37 -3.97 13.41
CA LEU A 29 -7.67 -4.54 14.55
C LEU A 29 -7.52 -3.53 15.70
N ARG A 30 -7.21 -2.27 15.38
CA ARG A 30 -7.05 -1.20 16.38
C ARG A 30 -8.37 -0.87 17.09
N VAL A 31 -9.47 -0.77 16.35
CA VAL A 31 -10.81 -0.55 16.91
C VAL A 31 -11.45 -1.81 17.47
N ARG A 32 -10.69 -2.92 17.58
CA ARG A 32 -11.13 -4.21 18.12
C ARG A 32 -12.36 -4.82 17.42
N VAL A 33 -12.64 -4.44 16.18
CA VAL A 33 -13.67 -5.07 15.35
C VAL A 33 -13.22 -6.46 14.91
N LEU A 34 -11.95 -6.59 14.56
CA LEU A 34 -11.30 -7.87 14.29
C LEU A 34 -10.43 -8.28 15.47
N ASN A 35 -10.49 -9.56 15.85
CA ASN A 35 -9.61 -10.12 16.86
C ASN A 35 -8.42 -10.84 16.19
N TYR A 36 -7.20 -10.32 16.42
CA TYR A 36 -5.95 -10.88 15.92
C TYR A 36 -5.66 -12.30 16.44
N GLU A 37 -6.24 -12.71 17.56
CA GLU A 37 -6.04 -14.04 18.12
C GLU A 37 -6.74 -15.13 17.28
N ARG A 38 -7.72 -14.76 16.45
CA ARG A 38 -8.39 -15.70 15.54
C ARG A 38 -7.42 -16.15 14.44
N PRO A 39 -7.21 -17.46 14.24
CA PRO A 39 -6.26 -17.97 13.24
C PRO A 39 -6.47 -17.45 11.81
N SER A 40 -7.74 -17.27 11.40
CA SER A 40 -8.08 -16.71 10.09
C SER A 40 -7.63 -15.26 9.92
N VAL A 41 -7.90 -14.41 10.91
CA VAL A 41 -7.49 -12.99 10.92
C VAL A 41 -5.97 -12.88 10.97
N ARG A 42 -5.32 -13.67 11.83
CA ARG A 42 -3.86 -13.70 11.94
C ARG A 42 -3.20 -14.15 10.63
N GLY A 43 -3.74 -15.19 10.00
CA GLY A 43 -3.24 -15.68 8.70
C GLY A 43 -3.34 -14.62 7.61
N ALA A 44 -4.51 -14.00 7.46
CA ALA A 44 -4.72 -12.90 6.51
C ALA A 44 -3.80 -11.70 6.81
N TRP A 45 -3.67 -11.31 8.09
CA TRP A 45 -2.78 -10.22 8.48
C TRP A 45 -1.33 -10.51 8.14
N ASN A 46 -0.83 -11.70 8.51
CA ASN A 46 0.56 -12.09 8.28
C ASN A 46 0.87 -12.29 6.80
N GLY A 47 -0.05 -12.89 6.03
CA GLY A 47 0.09 -13.02 4.59
C GLY A 47 0.19 -11.66 3.91
N LEU A 48 -0.75 -10.76 4.20
CA LEU A 48 -0.77 -9.42 3.63
C LEU A 48 0.43 -8.57 4.08
N SER A 49 0.79 -8.63 5.36
CA SER A 49 1.97 -7.94 5.90
C SER A 49 3.24 -8.45 5.23
N GLY A 50 3.40 -9.76 5.07
CA GLY A 50 4.58 -10.36 4.44
C GLY A 50 4.76 -9.96 2.98
N MET A 51 3.65 -9.82 2.24
CA MET A 51 3.68 -9.34 0.85
C MET A 51 4.10 -7.87 0.75
N LEU A 52 3.74 -7.06 1.75
CA LEU A 52 3.98 -5.61 1.75
C LEU A 52 5.24 -5.20 2.52
N ASP A 53 5.83 -6.08 3.33
CA ASP A 53 7.04 -5.81 4.13
C ASP A 53 8.24 -5.33 3.30
N PRO A 54 8.53 -5.89 2.09
CA PRO A 54 9.63 -5.40 1.25
C PRO A 54 9.46 -3.93 0.86
N LEU A 55 8.20 -3.47 0.74
CA LEU A 55 7.88 -2.10 0.39
C LEU A 55 7.82 -1.21 1.64
N TYR A 56 7.31 -1.72 2.76
CA TYR A 56 7.19 -0.95 4.01
C TYR A 56 8.51 -0.77 4.75
N ARG A 57 9.42 -1.74 4.72
CA ARG A 57 10.72 -1.67 5.41
C ARG A 57 11.54 -0.44 5.03
N PRO A 58 11.76 -0.13 3.74
CA PRO A 58 12.49 1.06 3.34
C PRO A 58 11.82 2.34 3.82
N LEU A 59 10.49 2.45 3.67
CA LEU A 59 9.75 3.63 4.11
C LEU A 59 9.83 3.84 5.63
N ARG A 60 9.76 2.78 6.43
CA ARG A 60 9.89 2.86 7.89
C ARG A 60 11.23 3.41 8.38
N ARG A 61 12.30 3.32 7.57
CA ARG A 61 13.61 3.90 7.91
C ARG A 61 13.66 5.40 7.72
N VAL A 62 12.80 5.94 6.85
CA VAL A 62 12.74 7.37 6.51
C VAL A 62 11.68 8.09 7.35
N LEU A 63 10.63 7.37 7.75
CA LEU A 63 9.60 7.90 8.63
C LEU A 63 10.16 8.13 10.05
N PRO A 64 9.93 9.29 10.67
CA PRO A 64 10.26 9.49 12.08
C PRO A 64 9.53 8.44 12.93
N GLY A 65 10.14 8.00 14.03
CA GLY A 65 9.58 6.97 14.92
C GLY A 65 8.28 7.42 15.57
N HIS A 66 7.15 7.18 14.90
CA HIS A 66 5.84 7.65 15.31
C HIS A 66 5.10 6.62 16.19
N GLY A 67 5.53 6.44 17.45
CA GLY A 67 4.75 5.81 18.53
C GLY A 67 3.99 4.51 18.18
N ARG A 68 2.81 4.31 18.79
CA ARG A 68 1.94 3.11 18.64
C ARG A 68 1.23 2.99 17.28
N VAL A 69 1.47 3.92 16.34
CA VAL A 69 0.73 4.01 15.07
C VAL A 69 1.67 3.72 13.91
N ASP A 70 1.45 2.60 13.24
CA ASP A 70 2.18 2.28 12.02
C ASP A 70 1.73 3.18 10.87
N LEU A 71 2.54 4.20 10.56
CA LEU A 71 2.30 5.14 9.46
C LEU A 71 2.88 4.64 8.13
N ALA A 72 3.58 3.49 8.13
CA ALA A 72 4.16 2.95 6.92
C ALA A 72 3.12 2.65 5.82
N PRO A 73 1.95 2.04 6.12
CA PRO A 73 0.94 1.79 5.08
C PRO A 73 0.42 3.07 4.45
N VAL A 74 0.17 4.11 5.25
CA VAL A 74 -0.32 5.41 4.77
C VAL A 74 0.74 6.08 3.89
N ALA A 75 1.98 6.19 4.37
CA ALA A 75 3.06 6.80 3.60
C ALA A 75 3.31 6.07 2.27
N THR A 76 3.24 4.73 2.28
CA THR A 76 3.41 3.92 1.08
C THR A 76 2.25 4.11 0.10
N LEU A 77 1.02 4.28 0.61
CA LEU A 77 -0.15 4.61 -0.20
C LEU A 77 0.05 5.93 -0.96
N PHE A 78 0.52 6.97 -0.27
CA PHE A 78 0.83 8.27 -0.89
C PHE A 78 1.96 8.16 -1.92
N PHE A 79 3.00 7.37 -1.63
CA PHE A 79 4.08 7.13 -2.59
C PHE A 79 3.55 6.49 -3.88
N VAL A 80 2.76 5.43 -3.78
CA VAL A 80 2.16 4.76 -4.95
C VAL A 80 1.25 5.71 -5.73
N LEU A 81 0.44 6.52 -5.05
CA LEU A 81 -0.39 7.55 -5.69
C LEU A 81 0.43 8.57 -6.46
N GLY A 82 1.55 9.05 -5.89
CA GLY A 82 2.45 9.98 -6.55
C GLY A 82 3.04 9.39 -7.84
N VAL A 83 3.46 8.13 -7.80
CA VAL A 83 3.96 7.43 -8.99
C VAL A 83 2.85 7.28 -10.03
N GLN A 84 1.63 6.87 -9.64
CA GLN A 84 0.49 6.79 -10.55
C GLN A 84 0.16 8.14 -11.20
N ALA A 85 0.17 9.24 -10.44
CA ALA A 85 -0.06 10.59 -10.95
C ALA A 85 0.98 10.98 -12.01
N MET A 86 2.26 10.62 -11.80
CA MET A 86 3.31 10.84 -12.79
C MET A 86 3.05 10.08 -14.10
N PHE A 87 2.59 8.82 -14.01
CA PHE A 87 2.21 8.04 -15.19
C PHE A 87 1.02 8.66 -15.94
N LEU A 88 0.02 9.15 -15.21
CA LEU A 88 -1.15 9.82 -15.81
C LEU A 88 -0.75 11.12 -16.51
N LEU A 89 0.08 11.96 -15.87
CA LEU A 89 0.56 13.21 -16.45
C LEU A 89 1.40 12.94 -17.73
N ALA A 90 2.27 11.93 -17.70
CA ALA A 90 3.07 11.53 -18.86
C ALA A 90 2.22 10.94 -20.01
N GLY A 91 1.05 10.38 -19.69
CA GLY A 91 0.05 9.97 -20.68
C GLY A 91 -0.69 11.15 -21.29
N ALA A 92 -1.12 12.10 -20.46
CA ALA A 92 -1.82 13.31 -20.90
C ALA A 92 -0.95 14.19 -21.80
N ALA A 93 0.33 14.35 -21.48
CA ALA A 93 1.29 15.13 -22.28
C ALA A 93 1.56 14.53 -23.68
N ARG A 94 1.19 13.26 -23.93
CA ARG A 94 1.28 12.65 -25.28
C ARG A 94 0.05 12.90 -26.16
N LEU A 95 -1.04 13.41 -25.58
CA LEU A 95 -2.30 13.68 -26.29
C LEU A 95 -2.46 15.15 -26.70
N LEU A 96 -1.53 16.02 -26.26
CA LEU A 96 -1.41 17.44 -26.62
C LEU A 96 -0.29 17.60 -27.65
#